data_AF-A0A536TVT9-F1
#
_entry.id   AF-A0A536TVT9-F1
#
_cell.length_a   1.000
_cell.length_b   1.000
_cell.length_c   1.000
_cell.angle_alpha   90.00
_cell.angle_beta   90.00
_cell.angle_gamma   90.00
#
_symmetry.space_group_name_H-M   'P 1'
#
loop_
_entity.id
_entity.type
_entity.pdbx_description
1 polymer ?
#
loop_
_entity_poly.entity_id
_entity_poly.type
_entity_poly.pdbx_seq_one_letter_code
_entity_poly.pdbx_strand_id
1 'polypeptide(L)'
;LAQLMGSFYLTCVLFIVVVLGLIARWAGFSIFRFIAYIKEELLIVLGTSSSESVLPRMMAKMEKLGCSKSVVGLVIPTGYSFNLDGTSIYLTMAAIFVAQATNTDLTLMQQLTILGVLLLTSKGASGVTGSGFIVLAATLSSVPTIPVAGLALILGI
;
A
#
# COMPACT_ATOMS: atom_id res chain seq x y z
N LEU A 1 18.83 3.23 -1.83
CA LEU A 1 17.75 4.24 -1.73
C LEU A 1 17.09 4.54 -3.06
N ALA A 2 17.77 5.14 -4.04
CA ALA A 2 17.18 5.43 -5.36
C ALA A 2 16.61 4.19 -6.05
N GLN A 3 17.29 3.05 -5.97
CA GLN A 3 16.79 1.77 -6.50
C GLN A 3 15.53 1.27 -5.78
N LEU A 4 15.43 1.42 -4.45
CA LEU A 4 14.23 1.06 -3.69
C LEU A 4 13.05 1.91 -4.15
N MET A 5 13.24 3.22 -4.22
CA MET A 5 12.16 4.13 -4.62
C MET A 5 11.75 3.97 -6.08
N GLY A 6 12.73 3.81 -6.98
CA GLY A 6 12.44 3.52 -8.39
C GLY A 6 11.65 2.22 -8.54
N SER A 7 12.05 1.16 -7.84
CA SER A 7 11.34 -0.13 -7.88
C SER A 7 9.94 -0.03 -7.25
N PHE A 8 9.79 0.73 -6.16
CA PHE A 8 8.49 0.96 -5.52
C PHE A 8 7.52 1.67 -6.47
N TYR A 9 7.92 2.82 -7.04
CA TYR A 9 7.06 3.55 -7.97
C TYR A 9 6.72 2.74 -9.21
N LEU A 10 7.70 2.02 -9.76
CA LEU A 10 7.47 1.12 -10.89
C LEU A 10 6.44 0.03 -10.53
N THR A 11 6.58 -0.59 -9.36
CA THR A 11 5.67 -1.64 -8.89
C THR A 11 4.25 -1.09 -8.69
N CYS A 12 4.12 0.10 -8.09
CA CYS A 12 2.82 0.77 -7.94
C CYS A 12 2.17 1.08 -9.29
N VAL A 13 2.93 1.59 -10.26
CA VAL A 13 2.42 1.86 -11.62
C VAL A 13 1.98 0.55 -12.30
N LEU A 14 2.78 -0.50 -12.23
CA LEU A 14 2.42 -1.81 -12.79
C LEU A 14 1.19 -2.40 -12.10
N PHE A 15 1.09 -2.30 -10.78
CA PHE A 15 -0.08 -2.78 -10.04
C PHE A 15 -1.36 -2.05 -10.48
N ILE A 16 -1.31 -0.71 -10.59
CA ILE A 16 -2.47 0.09 -11.01
C ILE A 16 -2.84 -0.20 -12.48
N VAL A 17 -1.87 -0.18 -13.39
CA VAL A 17 -2.15 -0.28 -14.83
C VAL A 17 -2.46 -1.71 -15.25
N VAL A 18 -1.75 -2.69 -14.71
CA VAL A 18 -1.89 -4.11 -15.09
C VAL A 18 -2.93 -4.79 -14.21
N VAL A 19 -2.72 -4.87 -12.90
CA VAL A 19 -3.62 -5.65 -12.02
C VAL A 19 -4.99 -4.99 -11.90
N LEU A 20 -5.04 -3.73 -11.43
CA LEU A 20 -6.31 -3.02 -11.32
C LEU A 20 -6.91 -2.71 -12.70
N GLY A 21 -6.08 -2.50 -13.72
CA GLY A 21 -6.53 -2.33 -15.09
C GLY A 21 -7.23 -3.55 -15.68
N LEU A 22 -6.70 -4.75 -15.44
CA LEU A 22 -7.34 -6.01 -15.84
C LEU A 22 -8.65 -6.23 -15.07
N ILE A 23 -8.68 -5.97 -13.77
CA ILE A 23 -9.89 -6.07 -12.95
C ILE A 23 -10.96 -5.08 -13.44
N ALA A 24 -10.60 -3.82 -13.68
CA ALA A 24 -11.51 -2.81 -14.19
C ALA A 24 -12.08 -3.20 -15.56
N ARG A 25 -11.22 -3.71 -16.45
CA ARG A 25 -11.65 -4.21 -17.76
C ARG A 25 -12.63 -5.38 -17.63
N TRP A 26 -12.37 -6.31 -16.72
CA TRP A 26 -13.27 -7.43 -16.43
C TRP A 26 -14.61 -6.97 -15.84
N ALA A 27 -14.59 -5.92 -15.01
CA ALA A 27 -15.78 -5.25 -14.49
C ALA A 27 -16.49 -4.32 -15.50
N GLY A 28 -15.96 -4.18 -16.72
CA GLY A 28 -16.59 -3.45 -17.81
C GLY A 28 -16.29 -1.95 -17.90
N PHE A 29 -15.26 -1.45 -17.21
CA PHE A 29 -14.86 -0.03 -17.29
C PHE A 29 -13.35 0.17 -17.48
N SER A 30 -12.97 1.39 -17.86
CA SER A 30 -11.56 1.74 -18.08
C SER A 30 -10.93 2.31 -16.81
N ILE A 31 -9.81 1.72 -16.37
CA ILE A 31 -9.02 2.23 -15.24
C ILE A 31 -8.55 3.68 -15.46
N PHE A 32 -8.15 4.03 -16.69
CA PHE A 32 -7.70 5.39 -16.99
C PHE A 32 -8.83 6.42 -16.91
N ARG A 33 -10.05 6.06 -17.34
CA ARG A 33 -11.23 6.92 -17.16
C ARG A 33 -11.57 7.08 -15.68
N PHE A 34 -11.45 6.01 -14.90
CA PHE A 34 -11.66 6.05 -13.46
C PHE A 34 -10.65 6.94 -12.74
N ILE A 35 -9.36 6.79 -13.06
CA ILE A 35 -8.28 7.67 -12.53
C ILE A 35 -8.56 9.13 -12.89
N ALA A 36 -8.94 9.42 -14.14
CA ALA A 36 -9.29 10.79 -14.55
C ALA A 36 -10.50 11.35 -13.78
N TYR A 37 -11.47 10.50 -13.43
CA TYR A 37 -12.64 10.87 -12.65
C TYR A 37 -12.31 11.22 -11.18
N ILE A 38 -11.36 10.50 -10.57
CA ILE A 38 -10.93 10.71 -9.17
C ILE A 38 -9.66 11.56 -9.04
N LYS A 39 -9.24 12.25 -10.10
CA LYS A 39 -7.96 12.99 -10.16
C LYS A 39 -7.79 14.01 -9.02
N GLU A 40 -8.88 14.67 -8.62
CA GLU A 40 -8.84 15.67 -7.57
C GLU A 40 -8.55 15.04 -6.21
N GLU A 41 -9.17 13.90 -5.93
CA GLU A 41 -8.95 13.16 -4.70
C GLU A 41 -7.50 12.64 -4.65
N LEU A 42 -6.97 12.14 -5.77
CA LEU A 42 -5.57 11.74 -5.85
C LEU A 42 -4.60 12.90 -5.57
N LEU A 43 -4.88 14.10 -6.09
CA LEU A 43 -4.06 15.29 -5.83
C LEU A 43 -4.16 15.76 -4.37
N ILE A 44 -5.33 15.66 -3.74
CA ILE A 44 -5.51 15.99 -2.32
C ILE A 44 -4.75 14.97 -1.45
N VAL A 45 -4.85 13.68 -1.74
CA VAL A 45 -4.10 12.64 -1.02
C VAL A 45 -2.60 12.85 -1.17
N LEU A 46 -2.14 13.22 -2.37
CA LEU A 46 -0.74 13.56 -2.60
C LEU A 46 -0.29 14.78 -1.77
N GLY A 47 -1.13 15.81 -1.66
CA GLY A 47 -0.81 17.03 -0.91
C GLY A 47 -0.93 16.89 0.61
N THR A 48 -1.82 16.03 1.09
CA THR A 48 -2.08 15.83 2.53
C THR A 48 -1.38 14.62 3.11
N SER A 49 -0.82 13.74 2.26
CA SER A 49 -0.30 12.42 2.63
C SER A 49 -1.30 11.55 3.41
N SER A 50 -2.60 11.81 3.24
CA SER A 50 -3.67 11.12 3.96
C SER A 50 -4.84 10.79 3.05
N SER A 51 -5.13 9.50 2.90
CA SER A 51 -6.30 9.00 2.17
C SER A 51 -7.62 9.29 2.90
N GLU A 52 -7.57 9.55 4.21
CA GLU A 52 -8.72 9.85 5.07
C GLU A 52 -9.39 11.18 4.65
N SER A 53 -8.57 12.12 4.18
CA SER A 53 -8.98 13.48 3.79
C SER A 53 -10.01 13.50 2.65
N VAL A 54 -10.06 12.44 1.83
CA VAL A 54 -10.94 12.35 0.66
C VAL A 54 -12.05 11.32 0.83
N LEU A 55 -12.14 10.63 1.97
CA LEU A 55 -13.10 9.54 2.16
C LEU A 55 -14.56 9.96 1.90
N PRO A 56 -15.08 11.07 2.46
CA PRO A 56 -16.46 11.50 2.18
C PRO A 56 -16.67 11.90 0.71
N ARG A 57 -15.66 12.53 0.09
CA ARG A 57 -15.71 12.92 -1.33
C ARG A 57 -15.75 11.69 -2.24
N MET A 58 -14.96 10.68 -1.93
CA MET A 58 -14.93 9.40 -2.65
C MET A 58 -16.29 8.69 -2.56
N MET A 59 -16.90 8.62 -1.38
CA MET A 59 -18.24 8.06 -1.22
C MET A 59 -19.28 8.78 -2.07
N ALA A 60 -19.33 10.12 -2.01
CA ALA A 60 -20.25 10.90 -2.81
C ALA A 60 -20.01 10.75 -4.33
N LYS A 61 -18.76 10.66 -4.78
CA LYS A 61 -18.42 10.43 -6.19
C LYS A 61 -18.87 9.04 -6.65
N MET A 62 -18.66 8.00 -5.84
CA MET A 62 -19.08 6.65 -6.23
C MET A 62 -20.60 6.53 -6.30
N GLU A 63 -21.36 7.16 -5.39
CA GLU A 63 -22.83 7.22 -5.50
C GLU A 63 -23.27 7.96 -6.77
N LYS A 64 -22.64 9.10 -7.10
CA LYS A 64 -22.93 9.86 -8.33
C LYS A 64 -22.60 9.07 -9.60
N LEU A 65 -21.63 8.16 -9.54
CA LEU A 65 -21.26 7.28 -10.65
C LEU A 65 -22.27 6.13 -10.84
N GLY A 66 -23.22 5.95 -9.91
CA GLY A 66 -24.30 4.97 -9.98
C GLY A 66 -24.18 3.81 -8.99
N CYS A 67 -23.18 3.80 -8.11
CA CYS A 67 -23.07 2.77 -7.07
C CYS A 67 -24.17 2.93 -6.03
N SER A 68 -24.76 1.82 -5.56
CA SER A 68 -25.78 1.89 -4.52
C SER A 68 -25.19 2.38 -3.19
N LYS A 69 -25.98 3.14 -2.42
CA LYS A 69 -25.54 3.67 -1.11
C LYS A 69 -25.06 2.58 -0.15
N SER A 70 -25.71 1.41 -0.18
CA SER A 70 -25.33 0.26 0.65
C SER A 70 -23.94 -0.27 0.30
N VAL A 71 -23.64 -0.41 -1.00
CA VAL A 71 -22.33 -0.86 -1.48
C VAL A 71 -21.26 0.19 -1.15
N VAL A 72 -21.52 1.47 -1.41
CA VAL A 72 -20.58 2.55 -1.09
C VAL A 72 -20.31 2.64 0.41
N GLY A 73 -21.36 2.58 1.22
CA GLY A 73 -21.30 2.70 2.68
C GLY A 73 -20.53 1.59 3.37
N LEU A 74 -20.39 0.41 2.74
CA LEU A 74 -19.59 -0.70 3.26
C LEU A 74 -18.21 -0.78 2.60
N VAL A 75 -18.17 -0.83 1.26
CA VAL A 75 -16.94 -1.16 0.53
C VAL A 75 -15.87 -0.08 0.66
N ILE A 76 -16.24 1.22 0.61
CA ILE A 76 -15.24 2.29 0.68
C ILE A 76 -14.64 2.40 2.09
N PRO A 77 -15.42 2.46 3.18
CA PRO A 77 -14.85 2.52 4.53
C PRO A 77 -14.05 1.26 4.88
N THR A 78 -14.54 0.07 4.53
CA THR A 78 -13.79 -1.17 4.78
C THR A 78 -12.51 -1.22 3.95
N GLY A 79 -12.56 -0.84 2.67
CA GLY A 79 -11.38 -0.76 1.81
C GLY A 79 -10.35 0.26 2.31
N TYR A 80 -10.81 1.38 2.86
CA TYR A 80 -9.93 2.40 3.44
C TYR A 80 -9.03 1.83 4.55
N SER A 81 -9.60 1.06 5.48
CA SER A 81 -8.84 0.47 6.58
C SER A 81 -8.11 -0.81 6.20
N PHE A 82 -8.76 -1.67 5.40
CA PHE A 82 -8.29 -3.03 5.15
C PHE A 82 -7.67 -3.23 3.76
N ASN A 83 -7.56 -2.22 2.90
CA ASN A 83 -6.95 -2.36 1.57
C ASN A 83 -5.79 -1.37 1.34
N LEU A 84 -4.77 -1.47 2.19
CA LEU A 84 -3.56 -0.64 2.15
C LEU A 84 -2.49 -1.19 1.17
N ASP A 85 -2.83 -1.36 -0.10
CA ASP A 85 -1.95 -2.02 -1.08
C ASP A 85 -0.60 -1.32 -1.24
N GLY A 86 -0.60 0.02 -1.33
CA GLY A 86 0.65 0.80 -1.42
C GLY A 86 1.54 0.61 -0.20
N THR A 87 0.96 0.56 1.00
CA THR A 87 1.67 0.26 2.24
C THR A 87 2.22 -1.16 2.20
N SER A 88 1.43 -2.17 1.82
CA SER A 88 1.89 -3.56 1.75
C SER A 88 3.05 -3.74 0.77
N ILE A 89 2.99 -3.09 -0.40
CA ILE A 89 4.09 -3.07 -1.38
C ILE A 89 5.33 -2.43 -0.75
N TYR A 90 5.19 -1.23 -0.18
CA TYR A 90 6.31 -0.49 0.41
C TYR A 90 6.97 -1.28 1.54
N LEU A 91 6.20 -1.77 2.52
CA LEU A 91 6.74 -2.47 3.68
C LEU A 91 7.45 -3.77 3.29
N THR A 92 6.92 -4.50 2.31
CA THR A 92 7.56 -5.73 1.80
C THR A 92 8.88 -5.41 1.13
N MET A 93 8.89 -4.40 0.24
CA MET A 93 10.11 -3.98 -0.43
C MET A 93 11.14 -3.40 0.54
N ALA A 94 10.70 -2.66 1.56
CA ALA A 94 11.54 -2.11 2.61
C ALA A 94 12.20 -3.23 3.43
N ALA A 95 11.45 -4.27 3.82
CA ALA A 95 12.00 -5.41 4.55
C ALA A 95 13.08 -6.15 3.73
N ILE A 96 12.80 -6.41 2.45
CA ILE A 96 13.76 -7.06 1.55
C ILE A 96 14.98 -6.15 1.28
N PHE A 97 14.76 -4.85 1.12
CA PHE A 97 15.84 -3.87 0.95
C PHE A 97 16.76 -3.83 2.16
N VAL A 98 16.21 -3.83 3.39
CA VAL A 98 17.03 -3.86 4.61
C VAL A 98 17.87 -5.13 4.66
N ALA A 99 17.31 -6.29 4.33
CA ALA A 99 18.06 -7.54 4.27
C ALA A 99 19.21 -7.46 3.24
N GLN A 100 18.92 -6.98 2.03
CA GLN A 100 19.95 -6.81 0.99
C GLN A 100 21.03 -5.79 1.38
N ALA A 101 20.64 -4.65 1.96
CA ALA A 101 21.57 -3.60 2.38
C ALA A 101 22.47 -4.03 3.54
N THR A 102 22.03 -5.02 4.31
CA THR A 102 22.78 -5.59 5.45
C THR A 102 23.51 -6.88 5.08
N ASN A 103 23.49 -7.29 3.80
CA ASN A 103 24.04 -8.55 3.29
C ASN A 103 23.48 -9.79 4.01
N THR A 104 22.21 -9.71 4.42
CA THR A 104 21.48 -10.85 4.97
C THR A 104 20.82 -11.62 3.83
N ASP A 105 21.32 -12.82 3.56
CA ASP A 105 20.69 -13.74 2.63
C ASP A 105 19.37 -14.28 3.22
N LEU A 106 18.29 -14.12 2.46
CA LEU A 106 16.97 -14.63 2.82
C LEU A 106 16.61 -15.82 1.95
N THR A 107 16.37 -16.96 2.60
CA THR A 107 15.76 -18.12 1.96
C THR A 107 14.35 -17.80 1.46
N LEU A 108 13.86 -18.55 0.48
CA LEU A 108 12.49 -18.39 -0.03
C LEU A 108 11.44 -18.50 1.09
N MET A 109 11.65 -19.43 2.05
CA MET A 109 10.75 -19.57 3.20
C MET A 109 10.73 -18.32 4.08
N GLN A 110 11.87 -17.68 4.32
CA GLN A 110 11.91 -16.42 5.08
C GLN A 110 11.20 -15.30 4.32
N GLN A 111 11.38 -15.21 2.99
CA GLN A 111 10.67 -14.21 2.17
C GLN A 111 9.15 -14.41 2.21
N LEU A 112 8.68 -15.66 2.11
CA LEU A 112 7.26 -15.99 2.23
C LEU A 112 6.71 -15.71 3.63
N THR A 113 7.48 -15.99 4.68
CA THR A 113 7.10 -15.66 6.07
C THR A 113 6.97 -14.14 6.26
N ILE A 114 7.95 -13.36 5.78
CA ILE A 114 7.90 -11.89 5.81
C ILE A 114 6.66 -11.39 5.09
N LEU A 115 6.40 -11.90 3.88
CA LEU A 115 5.22 -11.56 3.10
C LEU A 115 3.93 -11.88 3.87
N GLY A 116 3.80 -13.08 4.43
CA GLY A 116 2.63 -13.50 5.20
C GLY A 116 2.39 -12.64 6.44
N VAL A 117 3.45 -12.36 7.21
CA VAL A 117 3.37 -11.47 8.38
C VAL A 117 2.94 -10.08 7.95
N LEU A 118 3.58 -9.49 6.92
CA LEU A 118 3.23 -8.16 6.41
C LEU A 118 1.81 -8.08 5.85
N LEU A 119 1.32 -9.12 5.19
CA LEU A 119 -0.07 -9.16 4.71
C LEU A 119 -1.08 -9.10 5.86
N LEU A 120 -0.77 -9.75 6.98
CA LEU A 120 -1.62 -9.71 8.19
C LEU A 120 -1.47 -8.38 8.94
N THR A 121 -0.24 -7.93 9.19
CA THR A 121 0.03 -6.77 10.05
C THR A 121 -0.20 -5.44 9.35
N SER A 122 -0.07 -5.36 8.02
CA SER A 122 -0.35 -4.13 7.26
C SER A 122 -1.78 -3.63 7.42
N LYS A 123 -2.75 -4.51 7.70
CA LYS A 123 -4.15 -4.14 7.96
C LYS A 123 -4.33 -3.38 9.27
N GLY A 124 -3.41 -3.53 10.23
CA GLY A 124 -3.38 -2.76 11.47
C GLY A 124 -2.74 -1.39 11.33
N ALA A 125 -2.19 -1.04 10.16
CA ALA A 125 -1.53 0.25 9.93
C ALA A 125 -2.49 1.39 9.58
N SER A 126 -3.80 1.14 9.43
CA SER A 126 -4.74 2.19 9.03
C SER A 126 -5.00 3.19 10.16
N GLY A 127 -4.92 4.50 9.85
CA GLY A 127 -5.48 5.57 10.69
C GLY A 127 -4.50 6.31 11.62
N VAL A 128 -3.22 5.91 11.69
CA VAL A 128 -2.21 6.63 12.49
C VAL A 128 -0.93 6.83 11.69
N THR A 129 -0.50 8.07 11.52
CA THR A 129 0.77 8.40 10.86
C THR A 129 1.93 7.71 11.59
N GLY A 130 2.80 7.02 10.83
CA GLY A 130 3.95 6.30 11.39
C GLY A 130 3.67 4.87 11.84
N SER A 131 2.42 4.40 11.83
CA SER A 131 2.05 3.01 12.13
C SER A 131 2.77 2.00 11.23
N GLY A 132 3.00 2.34 9.96
CA GLY A 132 3.72 1.50 9.00
C GLY A 132 5.14 1.16 9.44
N PHE A 133 5.83 2.09 10.12
CA PHE A 133 7.17 1.84 10.64
C PHE A 133 7.15 0.86 11.82
N ILE A 134 6.14 0.98 12.69
CA ILE A 134 5.94 0.03 13.81
C ILE A 134 5.66 -1.37 13.27
N VAL A 135 4.80 -1.48 12.24
CA VAL A 135 4.51 -2.75 11.57
C VAL A 135 5.77 -3.36 10.95
N LEU A 136 6.60 -2.54 10.30
CA LEU A 136 7.86 -3.00 9.75
C LEU A 136 8.82 -3.50 10.83
N ALA A 137 8.99 -2.74 11.91
CA ALA A 137 9.85 -3.12 13.03
C ALA A 137 9.39 -4.43 13.69
N ALA A 138 8.08 -4.59 13.89
CA ALA A 138 7.50 -5.82 14.42
C ALA A 138 7.76 -7.01 13.48
N THR A 139 7.64 -6.79 12.16
CA THR A 139 7.89 -7.83 11.16
C THR A 139 9.36 -8.23 11.09
N LEU A 140 10.28 -7.26 11.09
CA LEU A 140 11.71 -7.56 11.14
C LEU A 140 12.09 -8.29 12.43
N SER A 141 11.47 -7.94 13.56
CA SER A 141 11.68 -8.66 14.82
C SER A 141 11.19 -10.11 14.78
N SER A 142 10.24 -10.45 13.89
CA SER A 142 9.80 -11.84 13.68
C SER A 142 10.79 -12.68 12.86
N VAL A 143 11.75 -12.04 12.19
CA VAL A 143 12.81 -12.69 11.41
C VAL A 143 14.17 -12.31 11.98
N PRO A 144 14.73 -13.10 12.92
CA PRO A 144 15.91 -12.73 13.71
C PRO A 144 17.17 -12.42 12.88
N THR A 145 17.22 -12.88 11.63
CA THR A 145 18.37 -12.68 10.74
C THR A 145 18.46 -11.27 10.17
N ILE A 146 17.38 -10.49 10.19
CA ILE A 146 17.39 -9.11 9.68
C ILE A 146 17.64 -8.15 10.86
N PRO A 147 18.74 -7.36 10.84
CA PRO A 147 19.04 -6.47 11.93
C PRO A 147 18.06 -5.29 11.95
N VAL A 148 17.35 -5.12 13.07
CA VAL A 148 16.37 -4.03 13.27
C VAL A 148 17.02 -2.64 13.14
N ALA A 149 18.32 -2.51 13.45
CA ALA A 149 19.08 -1.29 13.23
C ALA A 149 19.08 -0.83 11.76
N GLY A 150 18.89 -1.75 10.80
CA GLY A 150 18.75 -1.45 9.38
C GLY A 150 17.53 -0.61 9.03
N LEU A 151 16.54 -0.48 9.93
CA LEU A 151 15.43 0.47 9.79
C LEU A 151 15.90 1.92 9.69
N ALA A 152 17.05 2.26 10.28
CA ALA A 152 17.63 3.60 10.17
C ALA A 152 17.94 3.98 8.71
N LEU A 153 18.18 3.00 7.82
CA LEU A 153 18.45 3.22 6.41
C LEU A 153 17.25 3.76 5.63
N ILE A 154 16.03 3.54 6.14
CA ILE A 154 14.77 3.90 5.46
C ILE A 154 13.93 4.92 6.22
N LEU A 155 14.38 5.37 7.40
CA LEU A 155 13.68 6.35 8.23
C LEU A 155 13.54 7.72 7.54
N GLY A 156 14.50 8.07 6.68
CA GLY A 156 14.55 9.38 6.00
C GLY A 156 13.80 9.45 4.67
N ILE A 157 12.94 8.47 4.38
CA ILE A 157 12.15 8.34 3.14
C ILE A 157 10.68 8.44 3.49
#